data_AF-A0A4Q6DSP0-F1
#
_entry.id   AF-A0A4Q6DSP0-F1
#
_cell.length_a   1.000
_cell.length_b   1.000
_cell.length_c   1.000
_cell.angle_alpha   90.00
_cell.angle_beta   90.00
_cell.angle_gamma   90.00
#
_symmetry.space_group_name_H-M   'P 1'
#
loop_
_entity.id
_entity.type
_entity.pdbx_description
1 polymer ?
#
loop_
_entity_poly.entity_id
_entity_poly.type
_entity_poly.pdbx_seq_one_letter_code
_entity_poly.pdbx_strand_id
1 'polypeptide(L)'
;YKWVSVVSQGTHVVVDTLCANPIVGEALREGRIPELTGLGAPQPEKKVGGSRFDFYLPGPPETYVEVKSVSMGEGANSSFPDAVTERGQKHIRELLELHRQGKRAVLFFLLVRDACLTVRPAKEIDPKYDRLLREAVAQGLEVLVYGITFDEGGFTLGAKGSLDLS
;
A
#
# COMPACT_ATOMS: atom_id res chain seq x y z
N TYR A 1 -14.19 15.72 0.47
CA TYR A 1 -12.95 15.76 -0.32
C TYR A 1 -13.31 15.80 -1.79
N LYS A 2 -12.51 16.45 -2.67
CA LYS A 2 -12.71 16.44 -4.13
C LYS A 2 -11.52 15.71 -4.75
N TRP A 3 -11.71 14.45 -5.11
CA TRP A 3 -10.69 13.63 -5.76
C TRP A 3 -10.66 13.92 -7.26
N VAL A 4 -9.47 13.84 -7.87
CA VAL A 4 -9.30 13.98 -9.31
C VAL A 4 -8.98 12.62 -9.92
N SER A 5 -9.82 12.17 -10.84
CA SER A 5 -9.55 11.01 -11.70
C SER A 5 -9.51 11.45 -13.16
N VAL A 6 -8.77 10.70 -13.96
CA VAL A 6 -8.72 10.84 -15.41
C VAL A 6 -9.09 9.52 -16.04
N VAL A 7 -9.77 9.56 -17.19
CA VAL A 7 -9.96 8.38 -18.03
C VAL A 7 -8.86 8.40 -19.09
N SER A 8 -7.99 7.40 -19.06
CA SER A 8 -6.96 7.18 -20.08
C SER A 8 -7.20 5.84 -20.75
N GLN A 9 -7.38 5.84 -22.07
CA GLN A 9 -7.63 4.63 -22.87
C GLN A 9 -8.78 3.75 -22.31
N GLY A 10 -9.83 4.38 -21.76
CA GLY A 10 -10.98 3.67 -21.17
C GLY A 10 -10.76 3.13 -19.75
N THR A 11 -9.61 3.42 -19.12
CA THR A 11 -9.30 3.08 -17.72
C THR A 11 -9.42 4.32 -16.86
N HIS A 12 -10.16 4.26 -15.74
CA HIS A 12 -10.09 5.31 -14.74
C HIS A 12 -8.82 5.17 -13.90
N VAL A 13 -8.09 6.28 -13.78
CA VAL A 13 -6.89 6.39 -12.95
C VAL A 13 -7.07 7.57 -12.01
N VAL A 14 -6.88 7.35 -10.71
CA VAL A 14 -6.85 8.45 -9.74
C VAL A 14 -5.45 9.06 -9.76
N VAL A 15 -5.38 10.32 -10.16
CA VAL A 15 -4.10 11.06 -10.24
C VAL A 15 -3.72 11.71 -8.92
N ASP A 16 -4.68 11.83 -7.99
CA ASP A 16 -4.42 12.32 -6.65
C ASP A 16 -3.79 11.23 -5.78
N THR A 17 -2.46 11.22 -5.69
CA THR A 17 -1.72 10.28 -4.84
C THR A 17 -2.01 10.43 -3.35
N LEU A 18 -2.63 11.53 -2.92
CA LEU A 18 -3.01 11.76 -1.52
C LEU A 18 -4.31 11.03 -1.14
N CYS A 19 -4.98 10.37 -2.10
CA CYS A 19 -6.22 9.62 -1.83
C CYS A 19 -6.02 8.33 -1.04
N ALA A 20 -4.84 7.73 -1.13
CA ALA A 20 -4.63 6.39 -0.61
C ALA A 20 -4.79 6.32 0.92
N ASN A 21 -4.21 7.27 1.65
CA ASN A 21 -4.28 7.26 3.11
C ASN A 21 -5.72 7.45 3.62
N PRO A 22 -6.52 8.41 3.12
CA PRO A 22 -7.93 8.51 3.50
C PRO A 22 -8.73 7.23 3.23
N ILE A 23 -8.58 6.61 2.05
CA ILE A 23 -9.28 5.37 1.68
C ILE A 23 -8.91 4.22 2.62
N VAL A 24 -7.61 3.99 2.83
CA VAL A 24 -7.12 2.93 3.72
C VAL A 24 -7.52 3.22 5.17
N GLY A 25 -7.42 4.46 5.62
CA GLY A 25 -7.78 4.87 6.97
C GLY A 25 -9.27 4.67 7.27
N GLU A 26 -10.16 4.98 6.32
CA GLU A 26 -11.60 4.69 6.43
C GLU A 26 -11.85 3.18 6.51
N ALA A 27 -11.28 2.41 5.59
CA ALA A 27 -11.43 0.96 5.57
C ALA A 27 -10.89 0.27 6.83
N LEU A 28 -9.80 0.77 7.41
CA LEU A 28 -9.28 0.29 8.70
C LEU A 28 -10.27 0.53 9.84
N ARG A 29 -10.91 1.71 9.90
CA ARG A 29 -11.89 2.04 10.96
C ARG A 29 -13.17 1.22 10.83
N GLU A 30 -13.58 0.93 9.61
CA GLU A 30 -14.79 0.16 9.30
C GLU A 30 -14.56 -1.36 9.32
N GLY A 31 -13.32 -1.80 9.51
CA GLY A 31 -12.96 -3.22 9.51
C GLY A 31 -13.08 -3.89 8.13
N ARG A 32 -12.98 -3.12 7.05
CA ARG A 32 -13.03 -3.61 5.65
C ARG A 32 -11.73 -4.24 5.15
N ILE A 33 -10.69 -4.26 5.99
CA ILE A 33 -9.44 -4.99 5.74
C ILE A 33 -9.36 -6.11 6.78
N PRO A 34 -9.91 -7.32 6.49
CA PRO A 34 -10.03 -8.40 7.47
C PRO A 34 -8.73 -8.74 8.19
N GLU A 35 -7.59 -8.66 7.48
CA GLU A 35 -6.25 -8.95 8.02
C GLU A 35 -5.83 -7.98 9.13
N LEU A 36 -6.44 -6.80 9.19
CA LEU A 36 -6.09 -5.71 10.11
C LEU A 36 -7.22 -5.40 11.12
N THR A 37 -8.25 -6.24 11.18
CA THR A 37 -9.34 -6.10 12.15
C THR A 37 -8.91 -6.54 13.56
N GLY A 38 -9.55 -5.97 14.60
CA GLY A 38 -9.29 -6.35 15.99
C GLY A 38 -7.99 -5.81 16.60
N LEU A 39 -7.23 -4.99 15.85
CA LEU A 39 -5.92 -4.46 16.26
C LEU A 39 -6.00 -3.06 16.89
N GLY A 40 -7.15 -2.71 17.48
CA GLY A 40 -7.39 -1.40 18.08
C GLY A 40 -7.65 -0.28 17.06
N ALA A 41 -7.90 0.93 17.58
CA ALA A 41 -8.22 2.09 16.75
C ALA A 41 -6.99 2.57 15.95
N PRO A 42 -7.10 2.76 14.62
CA PRO A 42 -5.98 3.22 13.81
C PRO A 42 -5.49 4.62 14.19
N GLN A 43 -4.19 4.75 14.42
CA GLN A 43 -3.50 6.01 14.68
C GLN A 43 -2.70 6.41 13.44
N PRO A 44 -3.04 7.52 12.75
CA PRO A 44 -2.31 7.94 11.58
C PRO A 44 -0.94 8.53 11.95
N GLU A 45 -0.04 8.58 10.96
CA GLU A 45 1.22 9.35 11.02
C GLU A 45 2.14 8.99 12.21
N LYS A 46 2.26 7.69 12.52
CA LYS A 46 3.10 7.23 13.63
C LYS A 46 4.59 7.38 13.31
N LYS A 47 5.29 8.21 14.09
CA LYS A 47 6.75 8.35 14.01
C LYS A 47 7.45 7.15 14.66
N VAL A 48 8.40 6.56 13.95
CA VAL A 48 9.31 5.50 14.44
C VAL A 48 10.72 5.85 13.97
N GLY A 49 11.63 6.04 14.91
CA GLY A 49 12.98 6.50 14.60
C GLY A 49 12.98 7.76 13.74
N GLY A 50 13.59 7.67 12.56
CA GLY A 50 13.70 8.76 11.59
C GLY A 50 12.61 8.79 10.50
N SER A 51 11.56 7.96 10.60
CA SER A 51 10.49 7.86 9.62
C SER A 51 9.11 7.97 10.25
N ARG A 52 8.11 8.12 9.38
CA ARG A 52 6.70 8.19 9.74
C ARG A 52 5.96 7.19 8.88
N PHE A 53 5.31 6.22 9.54
CA PHE A 53 4.42 5.26 8.91
C PHE A 53 3.01 5.82 8.84
N ASP A 54 2.26 5.43 7.82
CA ASP A 54 0.94 5.97 7.55
C ASP A 54 -0.06 5.61 8.65
N PHE A 55 -0.01 4.38 9.16
CA PHE A 55 -0.87 3.95 10.27
C PHE A 55 -0.14 3.07 11.29
N TYR A 56 -0.62 3.17 12.53
CA TYR A 56 -0.27 2.31 13.66
C TYR A 56 -1.53 1.78 14.31
N LEU A 57 -1.60 0.46 14.49
CA LEU A 57 -2.69 -0.23 15.16
C LEU A 57 -2.16 -0.75 16.52
N PRO A 58 -2.68 -0.25 17.66
CA PRO A 58 -2.08 -0.48 18.98
C PRO A 58 -2.45 -1.82 19.65
N GLY A 59 -3.40 -2.57 19.08
CA GLY A 59 -3.79 -3.87 19.61
C GLY A 59 -2.68 -4.91 19.45
N PRO A 60 -2.72 -6.03 20.21
CA PRO A 60 -1.74 -7.09 20.08
C PRO A 60 -1.98 -7.95 18.82
N PRO A 61 -0.96 -8.21 17.98
CA PRO A 61 0.37 -7.60 18.00
C PRO A 61 0.35 -6.16 17.48
N GLU A 62 1.16 -5.29 18.08
CA GLU A 62 1.34 -3.91 17.58
C GLU A 62 1.70 -3.92 16.10
N THR A 63 0.93 -3.21 15.29
CA THR A 63 1.02 -3.29 13.82
C THR A 63 1.31 -1.93 13.20
N TYR A 64 2.32 -1.88 12.34
CA TYR A 64 2.69 -0.70 11.56
C TYR A 64 2.34 -0.92 10.09
N VAL A 65 1.70 0.07 9.46
CA VAL A 65 1.26 -0.01 8.07
C VAL A 65 1.83 1.16 7.29
N GLU A 66 2.51 0.85 6.19
CA GLU A 66 2.95 1.82 5.18
C GLU A 66 2.11 1.64 3.92
N VAL A 67 1.49 2.71 3.42
CA VAL A 67 0.66 2.71 2.23
C VAL A 67 1.44 3.21 1.02
N LYS A 68 1.33 2.48 -0.09
CA LYS A 68 1.84 2.86 -1.41
C LYS A 68 0.67 2.99 -2.38
N SER A 69 0.49 4.20 -2.90
CA SER A 69 -0.43 4.44 -4.01
C SER A 69 0.19 3.93 -5.31
N VAL A 70 -0.54 3.10 -6.05
CA VAL A 70 -0.09 2.52 -7.31
C VAL A 70 -1.06 2.92 -8.42
N SER A 71 -0.62 3.84 -9.27
CA SER A 71 -1.36 4.33 -10.44
C SER A 71 -0.79 3.82 -11.76
N MET A 72 0.49 3.44 -11.80
CA MET A 72 1.19 2.99 -13.00
C MET A 72 0.87 1.52 -13.33
N GLY A 73 0.52 1.27 -14.59
CA GLY A 73 0.39 -0.09 -15.12
C GLY A 73 -0.26 -0.15 -16.50
N GLU A 74 -0.41 -1.37 -17.02
CA GLU A 74 -1.00 -1.66 -18.33
C GLU A 74 -1.89 -2.90 -18.22
N GLY A 75 -3.10 -2.84 -18.80
CA GLY A 75 -4.08 -3.92 -18.68
C GLY A 75 -4.35 -4.30 -17.22
N ALA A 76 -4.28 -5.59 -16.91
CA ALA A 76 -4.50 -6.15 -15.57
C ALA A 76 -3.28 -6.06 -14.63
N ASN A 77 -2.15 -5.50 -15.10
CA ASN A 77 -0.91 -5.45 -14.32
C ASN A 77 -0.63 -4.02 -13.86
N SER A 78 -0.32 -3.85 -12.58
CA SER A 78 0.20 -2.60 -12.01
C SER A 78 1.63 -2.80 -11.55
N SER A 79 2.37 -1.70 -11.45
CA SER A 79 3.75 -1.75 -11.00
C SER A 79 4.13 -0.54 -10.17
N PHE A 80 5.03 -0.76 -9.22
CA PHE A 80 5.55 0.27 -8.33
C PHE A 80 7.06 0.07 -8.13
N PRO A 81 7.87 1.14 -8.09
CA PRO A 81 7.50 2.54 -8.22
C PRO A 81 7.45 3.03 -9.68
N ASP A 82 6.91 4.23 -9.89
CA ASP A 82 6.90 4.96 -11.18
C ASP A 82 8.19 5.78 -11.43
N ALA A 83 8.99 5.98 -10.40
CA ALA A 83 10.35 6.53 -10.46
C ALA A 83 11.24 5.93 -9.35
N VAL A 84 12.55 6.06 -9.47
CA VAL A 84 13.50 5.64 -8.41
C VAL A 84 13.10 6.27 -7.07
N THR A 85 12.98 5.45 -6.01
CA THR A 85 12.42 5.89 -4.72
C THR A 85 13.30 5.52 -3.51
N GLU A 86 14.25 6.38 -3.17
CA GLU A 86 15.09 6.18 -1.97
C GLU A 86 14.26 6.15 -0.68
N ARG A 87 13.17 6.92 -0.63
CA ARG A 87 12.23 6.92 0.51
C ARG A 87 11.52 5.57 0.62
N GLY A 88 11.02 5.01 -0.49
CA GLY A 88 10.40 3.67 -0.48
C GLY A 88 11.38 2.58 -0.05
N GLN A 89 12.62 2.63 -0.56
CA GLN A 89 13.70 1.73 -0.15
C GLN A 89 14.05 1.84 1.34
N LYS A 90 14.02 3.05 1.91
CA LYS A 90 14.21 3.28 3.35
C LYS A 90 13.07 2.65 4.16
N HIS A 91 11.83 2.91 3.76
CA HIS A 91 10.65 2.41 4.50
C HIS A 91 10.58 0.87 4.51
N ILE A 92 10.94 0.18 3.42
CA ILE A 92 11.03 -1.30 3.42
C ILE A 92 12.00 -1.80 4.49
N ARG A 93 13.17 -1.19 4.59
CA ARG A 93 14.18 -1.57 5.59
C ARG A 93 13.71 -1.32 7.02
N GLU A 94 13.01 -0.22 7.25
CA GLU A 94 12.46 0.11 8.57
C GLU A 94 11.28 -0.78 8.96
N LEU A 95 10.42 -1.17 8.02
CA LEU A 95 9.38 -2.18 8.25
C LEU A 95 9.98 -3.53 8.61
N LEU A 96 11.03 -3.96 7.90
CA LEU A 96 11.72 -5.21 8.20
C LEU A 96 12.40 -5.17 9.58
N GLU A 97 12.93 -4.02 9.98
CA GLU A 97 13.47 -3.84 11.33
C GLU A 97 12.38 -3.94 12.41
N LEU A 98 11.21 -3.32 12.19
CA LEU A 98 10.04 -3.50 13.07
C LEU A 98 9.62 -4.97 13.16
N HIS A 99 9.61 -5.69 12.04
CA HIS A 99 9.32 -7.12 12.00
C HIS A 99 10.30 -7.92 12.87
N ARG A 100 11.61 -7.64 12.78
CA ARG A 100 12.64 -8.29 13.62
C ARG A 100 12.51 -7.99 15.11
N GLN A 101 11.91 -6.85 15.46
CA GLN A 101 11.59 -6.48 16.85
C GLN A 101 10.30 -7.14 17.36
N GLY A 102 9.70 -8.06 16.60
CA GLY A 102 8.49 -8.78 16.96
C GLY A 102 7.21 -7.96 16.78
N LYS A 103 7.28 -6.82 16.07
CA LYS A 103 6.10 -6.04 15.69
C LYS A 103 5.57 -6.58 14.36
N ARG A 104 4.26 -6.46 14.13
CA ARG A 104 3.70 -6.74 12.81
C ARG A 104 3.96 -5.53 11.91
N ALA A 105 4.47 -5.76 10.72
CA ALA A 105 4.83 -4.71 9.77
C ALA A 105 4.21 -5.05 8.42
N VAL A 106 3.46 -4.10 7.85
CA VAL A 106 2.65 -4.30 6.65
C VAL A 106 3.00 -3.23 5.62
N LEU A 107 3.39 -3.68 4.44
CA LEU A 107 3.44 -2.83 3.25
C LEU A 107 2.12 -3.00 2.48
N PHE A 108 1.34 -1.94 2.39
CA PHE A 108 0.01 -1.94 1.79
C PHE A 108 0.04 -1.22 0.44
N PHE A 109 -0.17 -1.95 -0.65
CA PHE A 109 -0.36 -1.35 -1.98
C PHE A 109 -1.85 -1.10 -2.22
N LEU A 110 -2.20 0.17 -2.45
CA LEU A 110 -3.52 0.55 -2.94
C LEU A 110 -3.43 0.82 -4.45
N LEU A 111 -4.09 -0.01 -5.25
CA LEU A 111 -4.16 0.13 -6.70
C LEU A 111 -5.25 1.14 -7.02
N VAL A 112 -4.87 2.33 -7.43
CA VAL A 112 -5.77 3.48 -7.63
C VAL A 112 -6.17 3.62 -9.11
N ARG A 113 -6.49 2.49 -9.74
CA ARG A 113 -6.94 2.39 -11.13
C ARG A 113 -7.89 1.21 -11.32
N ASP A 114 -8.70 1.27 -12.37
CA ASP A 114 -9.66 0.21 -12.71
C ASP A 114 -9.00 -1.13 -13.05
N ALA A 115 -9.75 -2.20 -12.77
CA ALA A 115 -9.56 -3.56 -13.29
C ALA A 115 -8.18 -4.20 -13.03
N CYS A 116 -7.41 -3.68 -12.08
CA CYS A 116 -6.13 -4.27 -11.68
C CYS A 116 -6.19 -4.76 -10.23
N LEU A 117 -5.89 -6.04 -10.04
CA LEU A 117 -5.77 -6.67 -8.72
C LEU A 117 -4.39 -7.30 -8.52
N THR A 118 -3.41 -6.96 -9.36
CA THR A 118 -2.05 -7.50 -9.25
C THR A 118 -1.02 -6.40 -9.42
N VAL A 119 -0.05 -6.33 -8.49
CA VAL A 119 1.08 -5.41 -8.56
C VAL A 119 2.38 -6.17 -8.57
N ARG A 120 3.35 -5.72 -9.38
CA ARG A 120 4.73 -6.18 -9.36
C ARG A 120 5.70 -5.04 -9.01
N PRO A 121 6.88 -5.32 -8.43
CA PRO A 121 7.94 -4.34 -8.40
C PRO A 121 8.37 -3.97 -9.82
N ALA A 122 8.51 -2.67 -10.09
CA ALA A 122 9.03 -2.14 -11.35
C ALA A 122 10.57 -2.23 -11.37
N LYS A 123 11.11 -3.45 -11.51
CA LYS A 123 12.55 -3.72 -11.54
C LYS A 123 13.29 -2.88 -12.58
N GLU A 124 12.64 -2.61 -13.71
CA GLU A 124 13.13 -1.78 -14.80
C GLU A 124 13.30 -0.30 -14.43
N ILE A 125 12.57 0.19 -13.42
CA ILE A 125 12.61 1.58 -12.94
C ILE A 125 13.50 1.70 -11.70
N ASP A 126 13.29 0.84 -10.70
CA ASP A 126 14.08 0.81 -9.47
C ASP A 126 14.49 -0.63 -9.10
N PRO A 127 15.61 -1.14 -9.67
CA PRO A 127 16.11 -2.49 -9.39
C PRO A 127 16.44 -2.70 -7.90
N LYS A 128 16.76 -1.62 -7.17
CA LYS A 128 17.11 -1.68 -5.76
C LYS A 128 15.86 -1.83 -4.90
N TYR A 129 14.77 -1.13 -5.25
CA TYR A 129 13.46 -1.33 -4.63
C TYR A 129 12.96 -2.76 -4.85
N ASP A 130 13.03 -3.29 -6.08
CA ASP A 130 12.68 -4.68 -6.41
C ASP A 130 13.44 -5.68 -5.52
N ARG A 131 14.78 -5.58 -5.48
CA ARG A 131 15.61 -6.44 -4.65
C ARG A 131 15.23 -6.36 -3.17
N LEU A 132 15.08 -5.15 -2.62
CA LEU A 132 14.73 -4.96 -1.21
C LEU A 132 13.34 -5.51 -0.88
N LEU A 133 12.35 -5.34 -1.77
CA LEU A 133 11.02 -5.88 -1.57
C LEU A 133 11.04 -7.42 -1.54
N ARG A 134 11.72 -8.04 -2.51
CA ARG A 134 11.89 -9.51 -2.56
C ARG A 134 12.58 -10.05 -1.32
N GLU A 135 13.67 -9.42 -0.90
CA GLU A 135 14.39 -9.77 0.33
C GLU A 135 13.53 -9.62 1.58
N ALA A 136 12.72 -8.56 1.67
CA ALA A 136 11.86 -8.31 2.82
C ALA A 136 10.70 -9.33 2.90
N VAL A 137 10.06 -9.63 1.77
CA VAL A 137 9.01 -10.67 1.68
C VAL A 137 9.57 -12.04 2.05
N ALA A 138 10.76 -12.39 1.55
CA ALA A 138 11.44 -13.64 1.91
C ALA A 138 11.77 -13.74 3.41
N GLN A 139 11.88 -12.60 4.09
CA GLN A 139 12.11 -12.51 5.54
C GLN A 139 10.81 -12.37 6.36
N GLY A 140 9.64 -12.48 5.73
CA GLY A 140 8.35 -12.46 6.43
C GLY A 140 7.68 -11.08 6.53
N LEU A 141 8.15 -10.08 5.79
CA LEU A 141 7.40 -8.82 5.66
C LEU A 141 6.04 -9.09 5.01
N GLU A 142 4.97 -8.68 5.68
CA GLU A 142 3.62 -8.83 5.15
C GLU A 142 3.33 -7.77 4.08
N VAL A 143 2.77 -8.22 2.96
CA VAL A 143 2.33 -7.33 1.89
C VAL A 143 0.85 -7.55 1.63
N LEU A 144 0.08 -6.46 1.69
CA LEU A 144 -1.33 -6.44 1.31
C LEU A 144 -1.51 -5.63 0.04
N VAL A 145 -2.40 -6.09 -0.82
CA VAL A 145 -2.74 -5.43 -2.09
C VAL A 145 -4.24 -5.33 -2.16
N TYR A 146 -4.75 -4.12 -2.39
CA TYR A 146 -6.18 -3.87 -2.58
C TYR A 146 -6.38 -2.89 -3.72
N GLY A 147 -7.44 -3.09 -4.50
CA GLY A 147 -7.90 -2.12 -5.48
C GLY A 147 -8.80 -1.05 -4.86
N ILE A 148 -9.28 -0.16 -5.72
CA ILE A 148 -10.40 0.74 -5.42
C ILE A 148 -11.65 0.28 -6.17
N THR A 149 -12.82 0.64 -5.65
CA THR A 149 -14.08 0.58 -6.40
C THR A 149 -14.66 1.97 -6.52
N PHE A 150 -15.37 2.21 -7.62
CA PHE A 150 -16.04 3.47 -7.93
C PHE A 150 -17.49 3.38 -7.46
N ASP A 151 -17.98 4.39 -6.76
CA ASP A 151 -19.39 4.54 -6.38
C ASP A 151 -19.89 5.97 -6.69
N GLU A 152 -21.17 6.24 -6.45
CA GLU A 152 -21.78 7.54 -6.73
C GLU A 152 -21.13 8.70 -5.95
N GLY A 153 -20.40 8.42 -4.87
CA GLY A 153 -19.74 9.40 -4.00
C GLY A 153 -18.24 9.57 -4.22
N GLY A 154 -17.59 8.70 -5.00
CA GLY A 154 -16.16 8.74 -5.28
C GLY A 154 -15.53 7.35 -5.41
N PHE A 155 -14.44 7.11 -4.68
CA PHE A 155 -13.74 5.82 -4.68
C PHE A 155 -13.53 5.34 -3.26
N THR A 156 -13.79 4.06 -3.02
CA THR A 156 -13.61 3.39 -1.73
C THR A 156 -12.72 2.16 -1.89
N LEU A 157 -12.29 1.56 -0.77
CA LEU A 157 -11.51 0.32 -0.81
C LEU A 157 -12.31 -0.79 -1.51
N GLY A 158 -11.70 -1.38 -2.55
CA GLY A 158 -12.29 -2.43 -3.36
C GLY A 158 -11.79 -3.83 -2.97
N ALA A 159 -11.71 -4.71 -3.97
CA ALA A 159 -11.33 -6.10 -3.77
C ALA A 159 -9.84 -6.27 -3.41
N LYS A 160 -9.54 -7.36 -2.70
CA LYS A 160 -8.18 -7.81 -2.43
C LYS A 160 -7.52 -8.30 -3.72
N GLY A 161 -6.23 -7.95 -3.86
CA GLY A 161 -5.37 -8.37 -4.95
C GLY A 161 -4.16 -9.20 -4.49
N SER A 162 -3.13 -9.24 -5.32
CA SER A 162 -1.90 -10.01 -5.12
C SER A 162 -0.65 -9.22 -5.49
N LEU A 163 0.44 -9.52 -4.79
CA LEU A 163 1.78 -9.13 -5.21
C LEU A 163 2.35 -10.24 -6.11
N ASP A 164 2.83 -9.87 -7.29
CA ASP A 164 3.56 -10.75 -8.20
C ASP A 164 5.07 -10.52 -8.07
N LEU A 165 5.77 -11.58 -7.66
CA LEU A 165 7.23 -11.64 -7.56
C LEU A 165 7.80 -12.74 -8.47
N SER A 166 7.06 -13.19 -9.49
CA SER A 166 7.62 -14.11 -10.49
C SER A 166 8.77 -13.50 -11.30
#